data_AF-K2LVH5-F1
#
_entry.id   AF-K2LVH5-F1
#
_cell.length_a   1.000
_cell.length_b   1.000
_cell.length_c   1.000
_cell.angle_alpha   90.00
_cell.angle_beta   90.00
_cell.angle_gamma   90.00
#
_symmetry.space_group_name_H-M   'P 1'
#
loop_
_entity.id
_entity.type
_entity.pdbx_description
1 polymer ?
#
loop_
_entity_poly.entity_id
_entity_poly.type
_entity_poly.pdbx_seq_one_letter_code
_entity_poly.pdbx_strand_id
1 'polypeptide(L)'
;EEKPSPGMVSVLLKKELERVKEVLETWKEVDGRVSKLCPTSSAEHYKSTGSACSAVKITDGLVGFLSGNFSDKKWKDEYLGVNATVEGDATVATGTADGVKFTGRGAGAEWPVGSQGENQLYHFANYNFTLVATVSIHNVPEGGSIPLMGVKMNDGGENTVLLGLSYNKEGKWTVRCGDQTTEKHSSDWEPGTTHQVAIVLQNSNQGSVYVDGEGVLG
;
A
#
# COMPACT_ATOMS: atom_id res chain seq x y z
N GLU A 1 -0.90 -23.82 48.51
CA GLU A 1 -0.83 -24.35 47.13
C GLU A 1 0.62 -24.30 46.67
N GLU A 2 1.20 -25.47 46.36
CA GLU A 2 2.53 -25.56 45.73
C GLU A 2 2.40 -25.23 44.24
N LYS A 3 3.17 -24.26 43.76
CA LYS A 3 3.27 -23.98 42.32
C LYS A 3 3.98 -25.16 41.65
N PRO A 4 3.41 -25.75 40.58
CA PRO A 4 4.07 -26.84 39.87
C PRO A 4 5.40 -26.35 39.29
N SER A 5 6.44 -27.18 39.41
CA SER A 5 7.77 -26.86 38.89
C SER A 5 7.73 -26.92 37.35
N PRO A 6 8.16 -25.87 36.63
CA PRO A 6 8.16 -25.89 35.17
C PRO A 6 9.16 -26.93 34.63
N GLY A 7 8.70 -27.80 33.74
CA GLY A 7 9.53 -28.77 33.03
C GLY A 7 10.06 -28.21 31.71
N MET A 8 11.15 -28.78 31.20
CA MET A 8 11.68 -28.48 29.86
C MET A 8 11.56 -29.70 28.95
N VAL A 9 11.13 -29.47 27.71
CA VAL A 9 10.98 -30.51 26.69
C VAL A 9 11.78 -30.13 25.44
N SER A 10 12.51 -31.09 24.88
CA SER A 10 13.16 -30.94 23.58
C SER A 10 12.18 -31.37 22.49
N VAL A 11 11.92 -30.49 21.52
CA VAL A 11 11.01 -30.74 20.40
C VAL A 11 11.75 -30.55 19.08
N LEU A 12 11.54 -31.46 18.14
CA LEU A 12 12.15 -31.42 16.81
C LEU A 12 11.19 -30.76 15.81
N LEU A 13 11.50 -29.53 15.42
CA LEU A 13 10.64 -28.68 14.58
C LEU A 13 10.89 -28.86 13.07
N LYS A 14 10.79 -30.09 12.57
CA LYS A 14 11.08 -30.41 11.16
C LYS A 14 10.12 -29.72 10.19
N LYS A 15 8.82 -29.73 10.49
CA LYS A 15 7.78 -29.18 9.61
C LYS A 15 7.83 -27.65 9.58
N GLU A 16 8.10 -27.04 10.72
CA GLU A 16 8.26 -25.60 10.86
C GLU A 16 9.48 -25.12 10.07
N LEU A 17 10.59 -25.87 10.14
CA LEU A 17 11.78 -25.55 9.34
C LEU A 17 11.53 -25.67 7.83
N GLU A 18 10.76 -26.68 7.39
CA GLU A 18 10.36 -26.83 5.99
C GLU A 18 9.53 -25.62 5.53
N ARG A 19 8.52 -25.23 6.31
CA ARG A 19 7.72 -24.04 6.06
C ARG A 19 8.55 -22.75 6.02
N VAL A 20 9.54 -22.60 6.90
CA VAL A 20 10.46 -21.43 6.87
C VAL A 20 11.24 -21.38 5.55
N LYS A 21 11.68 -22.52 5.02
CA LYS A 21 12.40 -22.55 3.74
C LYS A 21 11.51 -22.13 2.57
N GLU A 22 10.27 -22.61 2.52
CA GLU A 22 9.28 -22.22 1.50
C GLU A 22 9.00 -20.71 1.53
N VAL A 23 8.85 -20.14 2.73
CA VAL A 23 8.65 -18.69 2.90
C VAL A 23 9.86 -17.90 2.40
N LEU A 24 11.09 -18.31 2.76
CA LEU A 24 12.31 -17.64 2.31
C LEU A 24 12.52 -17.73 0.80
N GLU A 25 12.15 -18.86 0.18
CA GLU A 25 12.17 -19.02 -1.27
C GLU A 25 11.17 -18.06 -1.94
N THR A 26 9.95 -17.98 -1.41
CA THR A 26 8.91 -17.06 -1.89
C THR A 26 9.40 -15.60 -1.80
N TRP A 27 9.96 -15.18 -0.67
CA TRP A 27 10.47 -13.81 -0.51
C TRP A 27 11.53 -13.46 -1.56
N LYS A 28 12.45 -14.38 -1.82
CA LYS A 28 13.49 -14.20 -2.84
C LYS A 28 12.91 -14.06 -4.25
N GLU A 29 11.88 -14.83 -4.59
CA GLU A 29 11.21 -14.72 -5.87
C GLU A 29 10.46 -13.39 -6.02
N VAL A 30 9.78 -12.94 -4.96
CA VAL A 30 9.06 -11.65 -4.95
C VAL A 30 10.05 -10.50 -5.08
N ASP A 31 11.16 -10.49 -4.33
CA ASP A 31 12.24 -9.51 -4.47
C ASP A 31 12.78 -9.48 -5.91
N GLY A 32 12.95 -10.65 -6.53
CA GLY A 32 13.38 -10.80 -7.92
C GLY A 32 12.36 -10.25 -8.94
N ARG A 33 11.07 -10.22 -8.60
CA ARG A 33 10.02 -9.58 -9.42
C ARG A 33 9.99 -8.06 -9.21
N VAL A 34 9.95 -7.62 -7.96
CA VAL A 34 9.86 -6.19 -7.60
C VAL A 34 11.06 -5.40 -8.11
N SER A 35 12.26 -5.97 -8.01
CA SER A 35 13.49 -5.34 -8.54
C SER A 35 13.44 -5.04 -10.04
N LYS A 36 12.58 -5.71 -10.81
CA LYS A 36 12.40 -5.47 -12.26
C LYS A 36 11.41 -4.34 -12.56
N LEU A 37 10.63 -3.88 -11.59
CA LEU A 37 9.64 -2.80 -11.78
C LEU A 37 10.29 -1.42 -11.96
N CYS A 38 11.59 -1.29 -11.68
CA CYS A 38 12.38 -0.08 -11.95
C CYS A 38 13.49 -0.41 -12.96
N PRO A 39 13.16 -0.63 -14.25
CA PRO A 39 14.17 -0.90 -15.25
C PRO A 39 15.07 0.33 -15.42
N THR A 40 16.38 0.12 -15.47
CA THR A 40 17.40 1.17 -15.65
C THR A 40 17.21 2.07 -16.87
N SER A 41 16.35 1.70 -17.83
CA SER A 41 16.03 2.46 -19.04
C SER A 41 14.94 3.53 -18.89
N SER A 42 14.15 3.55 -17.81
CA SER A 42 13.13 4.59 -17.61
C SER A 42 13.73 5.96 -17.23
N ALA A 43 15.03 6.00 -16.92
CA ALA A 43 15.79 7.21 -16.61
C ALA A 43 15.94 8.18 -17.81
N GLU A 44 15.64 7.76 -19.04
CA GLU A 44 15.74 8.63 -20.23
C GLU A 44 14.46 9.47 -20.47
N HIS A 45 13.32 9.12 -19.86
CA HIS A 45 12.03 9.76 -20.17
C HIS A 45 11.55 10.81 -19.16
N TYR A 46 12.16 10.90 -17.98
CA TYR A 46 11.80 11.91 -16.97
C TYR A 46 12.84 13.03 -16.93
N LYS A 47 12.46 14.24 -17.36
CA LYS A 47 13.25 15.49 -17.26
C LYS A 47 13.46 16.00 -15.82
N SER A 48 13.30 15.14 -14.81
CA SER A 48 13.48 15.51 -13.40
C SER A 48 14.81 14.95 -12.89
N THR A 49 15.66 15.84 -12.40
CA THR A 49 17.05 15.57 -11.96
C THR A 49 17.11 14.85 -10.60
N GLY A 50 16.46 13.70 -10.47
CA GLY A 50 16.56 12.90 -9.25
C GLY A 50 15.69 11.65 -9.25
N SER A 51 16.14 10.57 -9.90
CA SER A 51 15.90 9.17 -9.49
C SER A 51 16.43 8.25 -10.58
N ALA A 52 17.73 7.95 -10.50
CA ALA A 52 18.25 6.82 -11.24
C ALA A 52 17.86 5.55 -10.46
N CYS A 53 16.98 4.73 -11.05
CA CYS A 53 16.68 3.35 -10.59
C CYS A 53 17.95 2.50 -10.34
N SER A 54 19.14 2.97 -10.75
CA SER A 54 20.42 2.27 -10.60
C SER A 54 21.02 2.32 -9.18
N ALA A 55 20.58 3.23 -8.30
CA ALA A 55 21.20 3.41 -6.98
C ALA A 55 20.41 2.79 -5.81
N VAL A 56 19.10 2.54 -5.97
CA VAL A 56 18.20 2.17 -4.86
C VAL A 56 17.72 0.74 -5.03
N LYS A 57 18.03 -0.12 -4.05
CA LYS A 57 17.33 -1.41 -3.91
C LYS A 57 15.94 -1.15 -3.35
N ILE A 58 14.93 -1.15 -4.23
CA ILE A 58 13.52 -0.92 -3.84
C ILE A 58 13.01 -1.99 -2.87
N THR A 59 13.66 -3.15 -2.82
CA THR A 59 13.37 -4.24 -1.89
C THR A 59 13.86 -3.99 -0.46
N ASP A 60 14.80 -3.05 -0.25
CA ASP A 60 15.33 -2.78 1.08
C ASP A 60 14.26 -2.06 1.92
N GLY A 61 13.75 -2.75 2.94
CA GLY A 61 12.67 -2.24 3.79
C GLY A 61 11.26 -2.43 3.21
N LEU A 62 11.11 -3.19 2.12
CA LEU A 62 9.80 -3.59 1.61
C LEU A 62 9.19 -4.67 2.49
N VAL A 63 8.00 -4.43 3.03
CA VAL A 63 7.37 -5.32 4.04
C VAL A 63 6.14 -6.06 3.52
N GLY A 64 5.52 -5.58 2.45
CA GLY A 64 4.35 -6.21 1.84
C GLY A 64 4.15 -5.72 0.43
N PHE A 65 3.54 -6.56 -0.41
CA PHE A 65 3.32 -6.26 -1.81
C PHE A 65 2.00 -6.87 -2.28
N LEU A 66 1.05 -6.01 -2.63
CA LEU A 66 -0.25 -6.40 -3.19
C LEU A 66 -0.20 -6.26 -4.71
N SER A 67 -0.37 -7.36 -5.43
CA SER A 67 -0.23 -7.42 -6.90
C SER A 67 -1.37 -8.22 -7.54
N GLY A 68 -1.09 -9.26 -8.33
CA GLY A 68 -2.11 -9.98 -9.11
C GLY A 68 -2.94 -10.99 -8.30
N ASN A 69 -2.49 -11.37 -7.09
CA ASN A 69 -3.11 -12.45 -6.33
C ASN A 69 -4.37 -12.00 -5.57
N PHE A 70 -5.49 -11.96 -6.26
CA PHE A 70 -6.80 -11.62 -5.69
C PHE A 70 -7.79 -12.78 -5.83
N SER A 71 -8.34 -13.24 -4.70
CA SER A 71 -9.35 -14.30 -4.63
C SER A 71 -10.13 -14.23 -3.32
N ASP A 72 -11.39 -14.69 -3.31
CA ASP A 72 -12.22 -14.79 -2.10
C ASP A 72 -12.29 -13.50 -1.26
N LYS A 73 -12.43 -12.34 -1.92
CA LYS A 73 -12.42 -11.00 -1.28
C LYS A 73 -11.14 -10.70 -0.49
N LYS A 74 -10.04 -11.40 -0.79
CA LYS A 74 -8.71 -11.16 -0.23
C LYS A 74 -7.75 -10.80 -1.33
N TRP A 75 -7.14 -9.62 -1.19
CA TRP A 75 -5.98 -9.26 -1.98
C TRP A 75 -4.74 -9.71 -1.21
N LYS A 76 -4.10 -10.77 -1.72
CA LYS A 76 -3.07 -11.48 -0.97
C LYS A 76 -1.74 -10.77 -1.06
N ASP A 77 -1.04 -10.71 0.07
CA ASP A 77 0.33 -10.23 0.12
C ASP A 77 1.28 -11.28 -0.47
N GLU A 78 2.02 -10.87 -1.48
CA GLU A 78 2.97 -11.70 -2.20
C GLU A 78 4.13 -12.14 -1.29
N TYR A 79 4.43 -11.41 -0.21
CA TYR A 79 5.40 -11.80 0.82
C TYR A 79 4.80 -12.74 1.89
N LEU A 80 3.57 -13.24 1.71
CA LEU A 80 2.88 -14.12 2.65
C LEU A 80 2.67 -13.49 4.04
N GLY A 81 2.71 -12.15 4.12
CA GLY A 81 2.46 -11.39 5.32
C GLY A 81 0.96 -11.20 5.54
N VAL A 82 0.52 -9.95 5.50
CA VAL A 82 -0.85 -9.57 5.88
C VAL A 82 -1.65 -9.34 4.60
N ASN A 83 -2.76 -10.06 4.42
CA ASN A 83 -3.63 -9.81 3.25
C ASN A 83 -4.49 -8.56 3.48
N ALA A 84 -4.86 -7.87 2.40
CA ALA A 84 -5.90 -6.85 2.45
C ALA A 84 -7.28 -7.48 2.25
N THR A 85 -8.28 -6.95 2.95
CA THR A 85 -9.69 -7.32 2.81
C THR A 85 -10.33 -6.43 1.77
N VAL A 86 -11.05 -7.01 0.81
CA VAL A 86 -11.72 -6.28 -0.26
C VAL A 86 -13.23 -6.24 -0.01
N GLU A 87 -13.77 -5.03 -0.02
CA GLU A 87 -15.19 -4.72 0.15
C GLU A 87 -15.80 -4.33 -1.22
N GLY A 88 -17.11 -4.49 -1.36
CA GLY A 88 -17.84 -4.15 -2.60
C GLY A 88 -17.44 -4.96 -3.82
N ASP A 89 -17.80 -4.50 -5.02
CA ASP A 89 -17.49 -5.21 -6.26
C ASP A 89 -16.05 -5.00 -6.70
N ALA A 90 -15.35 -6.10 -6.92
CA ALA A 90 -13.94 -6.11 -7.24
C ALA A 90 -13.62 -7.31 -8.14
N THR A 91 -12.76 -7.08 -9.12
CA THR A 91 -12.27 -8.11 -10.06
C THR A 91 -10.76 -7.99 -10.21
N VAL A 92 -10.10 -9.08 -10.61
CA VAL A 92 -8.69 -9.01 -11.00
C VAL A 92 -8.55 -8.01 -12.15
N ALA A 93 -7.57 -7.12 -12.07
CA ALA A 93 -7.31 -6.17 -13.13
C ALA A 93 -6.91 -6.91 -14.42
N THR A 94 -7.52 -6.54 -15.55
CA THR A 94 -7.31 -7.20 -16.85
C THR A 94 -6.39 -6.39 -17.78
N GLY A 95 -5.65 -5.43 -17.22
CA GLY A 95 -4.84 -4.46 -17.96
C GLY A 95 -3.36 -4.84 -18.07
N THR A 96 -2.52 -3.84 -18.34
CA THR A 96 -1.06 -3.99 -18.43
C THR A 96 -0.37 -4.14 -17.08
N ALA A 97 -1.08 -3.85 -15.98
CA ALA A 97 -0.57 -3.96 -14.62
C ALA A 97 -1.43 -4.92 -13.80
N ASP A 98 -0.76 -5.70 -12.96
CA ASP A 98 -1.39 -6.57 -11.98
C ASP A 98 -2.08 -5.73 -10.88
N GLY A 99 -3.23 -6.18 -10.41
CA GLY A 99 -3.95 -5.51 -9.32
C GLY A 99 -5.43 -5.87 -9.26
N VAL A 100 -6.21 -4.98 -8.66
CA VAL A 100 -7.66 -5.14 -8.48
C VAL A 100 -8.40 -3.94 -9.06
N LYS A 101 -9.46 -4.20 -9.82
CA LYS A 101 -10.41 -3.19 -10.29
C LYS A 101 -11.60 -3.14 -9.35
N PHE A 102 -11.80 -2.01 -8.69
CA PHE A 102 -12.96 -1.73 -7.84
C PHE A 102 -14.08 -1.06 -8.65
N THR A 103 -15.33 -1.41 -8.38
CA THR A 103 -16.50 -0.82 -9.06
C THR A 103 -17.66 -0.65 -8.09
N GLY A 104 -18.38 0.46 -8.18
CA GLY A 104 -19.54 0.73 -7.35
C GLY A 104 -19.20 1.35 -5.99
N ARG A 105 -20.26 1.79 -5.30
CA ARG A 105 -20.16 2.49 -4.01
C ARG A 105 -19.67 1.53 -2.92
N GLY A 106 -18.69 1.97 -2.14
CA GLY A 106 -18.12 1.18 -1.04
C GLY A 106 -17.12 0.12 -1.48
N ALA A 107 -16.81 0.02 -2.77
CA ALA A 107 -15.78 -0.88 -3.25
C ALA A 107 -14.38 -0.34 -2.96
N GLY A 108 -13.51 -1.20 -2.44
CA GLY A 108 -12.14 -0.84 -2.07
C GLY A 108 -11.42 -1.97 -1.35
N ALA A 109 -10.19 -1.70 -0.93
CA ALA A 109 -9.39 -2.62 -0.14
C ALA A 109 -8.93 -1.96 1.16
N GLU A 110 -8.99 -2.71 2.25
CA GLU A 110 -8.48 -2.31 3.56
C GLU A 110 -7.32 -3.23 3.95
N TRP A 111 -6.15 -2.64 4.17
CA TRP A 111 -4.95 -3.35 4.58
C TRP A 111 -4.68 -3.09 6.07
N PRO A 112 -4.87 -4.07 6.97
CA PRO A 112 -4.96 -3.79 8.39
C PRO A 112 -3.59 -3.47 9.01
N VAL A 113 -3.57 -2.48 9.91
CA VAL A 113 -2.39 -2.11 10.72
C VAL A 113 -2.66 -2.43 12.20
N GLY A 114 -3.41 -1.57 12.89
CA GLY A 114 -3.76 -1.77 14.31
C GLY A 114 -4.84 -2.84 14.53
N SER A 115 -5.65 -3.15 13.51
CA SER A 115 -6.73 -4.14 13.59
C SER A 115 -6.26 -5.59 13.47
N GLN A 116 -4.95 -5.85 13.40
CA GLN A 116 -4.38 -7.22 13.36
C GLN A 116 -4.50 -7.99 14.70
N GLY A 117 -4.88 -7.32 15.78
CA GLY A 117 -5.06 -7.93 17.10
C GLY A 117 -3.79 -7.90 17.94
N GLU A 118 -3.44 -9.03 18.57
CA GLU A 118 -2.29 -9.15 19.48
C GLU A 118 -0.95 -8.99 18.73
N ASN A 119 -0.83 -9.57 17.54
CA ASN A 119 0.37 -9.50 16.72
C ASN A 119 0.20 -8.46 15.61
N GLN A 120 0.64 -7.22 15.86
CA GLN A 120 0.56 -6.11 14.91
C GLN A 120 1.84 -6.03 14.07
N LEU A 121 1.92 -6.81 12.99
CA LEU A 121 3.11 -6.87 12.13
C LEU A 121 3.46 -5.50 11.52
N TYR A 122 2.45 -4.66 11.27
CA TYR A 122 2.64 -3.34 10.67
C TYR A 122 2.71 -2.20 11.68
N HIS A 123 2.99 -2.49 12.96
CA HIS A 123 3.09 -1.46 13.99
C HIS A 123 4.14 -0.37 13.68
N PHE A 124 5.16 -0.67 12.87
CA PHE A 124 6.14 0.31 12.40
C PHE A 124 5.50 1.49 11.63
N ALA A 125 4.35 1.28 10.99
CA ALA A 125 3.65 2.29 10.21
C ALA A 125 3.10 3.44 11.07
N ASN A 126 3.09 3.30 12.40
CA ASN A 126 2.80 4.41 13.32
C ASN A 126 3.94 5.46 13.37
N TYR A 127 5.14 5.10 12.91
CA TYR A 127 6.34 5.94 13.01
C TYR A 127 6.86 6.38 11.66
N ASN A 128 7.08 5.41 10.75
CA ASN A 128 7.60 5.68 9.42
C ASN A 128 7.07 4.64 8.42
N PHE A 129 6.55 5.09 7.29
CA PHE A 129 6.19 4.20 6.18
C PHE A 129 6.17 4.94 4.85
N THR A 130 6.24 4.17 3.77
CA THR A 130 5.93 4.61 2.42
C THR A 130 4.94 3.63 1.83
N LEU A 131 3.77 4.11 1.42
CA LEU A 131 2.75 3.34 0.69
C LEU A 131 2.74 3.83 -0.76
N VAL A 132 2.98 2.93 -1.71
CA VAL A 132 3.03 3.24 -3.14
C VAL A 132 1.98 2.43 -3.88
N ALA A 133 1.29 3.05 -4.83
CA ALA A 133 0.36 2.38 -5.72
C ALA A 133 0.44 2.95 -7.13
N THR A 134 0.19 2.09 -8.12
CA THR A 134 -0.13 2.50 -9.49
C THR A 134 -1.65 2.48 -9.62
N VAL A 135 -2.24 3.60 -10.01
CA VAL A 135 -3.69 3.78 -10.05
C VAL A 135 -4.15 4.21 -11.43
N SER A 136 -5.38 3.85 -11.79
CA SER A 136 -6.02 4.37 -13.00
C SER A 136 -7.49 4.61 -12.72
N ILE A 137 -7.95 5.83 -12.98
CA ILE A 137 -9.33 6.26 -12.76
C ILE A 137 -10.09 6.00 -14.05
N HIS A 138 -11.16 5.21 -14.01
CA HIS A 138 -11.84 4.75 -15.23
C HIS A 138 -13.04 5.62 -15.60
N ASN A 139 -13.70 6.22 -14.60
CA ASN A 139 -14.92 6.98 -14.78
C ASN A 139 -14.80 8.31 -14.04
N VAL A 140 -15.40 9.36 -14.60
CA VAL A 140 -15.50 10.66 -13.94
C VAL A 140 -16.49 10.57 -12.78
N PRO A 141 -16.12 11.04 -11.57
CA PRO A 141 -17.05 11.11 -10.45
C PRO A 141 -18.32 11.89 -10.80
N GLU A 142 -19.48 11.38 -10.41
CA GLU A 142 -20.75 12.08 -10.61
C GLU A 142 -20.98 13.20 -9.57
N GLY A 143 -20.30 13.14 -8.42
CA GLY A 143 -20.36 14.17 -7.39
C GLY A 143 -19.36 13.95 -6.25
N GLY A 144 -18.95 15.05 -5.62
CA GLY A 144 -17.96 15.05 -4.53
C GLY A 144 -16.56 14.56 -4.94
N SER A 145 -15.65 14.54 -3.98
CA SER A 145 -14.33 13.90 -4.14
C SER A 145 -14.41 12.43 -3.73
N ILE A 146 -13.80 11.54 -4.53
CA ILE A 146 -13.73 10.11 -4.26
C ILE A 146 -12.37 9.77 -3.64
N PRO A 147 -12.32 9.05 -2.50
CA PRO A 147 -11.06 8.63 -1.90
C PRO A 147 -10.37 7.60 -2.80
N LEU A 148 -9.07 7.79 -3.03
CA LEU A 148 -8.25 6.92 -3.87
C LEU A 148 -7.33 6.03 -3.02
N MET A 149 -6.57 6.64 -2.11
CA MET A 149 -5.61 5.95 -1.24
C MET A 149 -5.41 6.77 0.03
N GLY A 150 -5.27 6.12 1.18
CA GLY A 150 -5.05 6.84 2.43
C GLY A 150 -4.80 5.94 3.62
N VAL A 151 -4.44 6.57 4.72
CA VAL A 151 -4.23 5.95 6.03
C VAL A 151 -5.23 6.53 7.01
N LYS A 152 -5.87 5.66 7.78
CA LYS A 152 -6.88 6.00 8.78
C LYS A 152 -6.40 5.58 10.16
N MET A 153 -6.63 6.43 11.15
CA MET A 153 -6.50 6.06 12.56
C MET A 153 -7.79 5.40 13.03
N ASN A 154 -7.62 4.48 13.98
CA ASN A 154 -8.73 3.91 14.75
C ASN A 154 -8.59 4.44 16.19
N ASP A 155 -9.15 5.61 16.47
CA ASP A 155 -9.01 6.31 17.76
C ASP A 155 -10.22 6.11 18.70
N GLY A 156 -11.02 5.06 18.49
CA GLY A 156 -12.10 4.66 19.40
C GLY A 156 -13.32 5.59 19.42
N GLY A 157 -13.31 6.71 18.68
CA GLY A 157 -14.44 7.62 18.54
C GLY A 157 -14.79 7.93 17.09
N GLU A 158 -13.80 8.15 16.22
CA GLU A 158 -14.01 8.42 14.80
C GLU A 158 -12.91 7.76 13.95
N ASN A 159 -13.27 7.20 12.79
CA ASN A 159 -12.28 6.70 11.83
C ASN A 159 -11.62 7.90 11.11
N THR A 160 -10.82 8.65 11.84
CA THR A 160 -10.21 9.90 11.38
C THR A 160 -9.18 9.58 10.28
N VAL A 161 -9.38 10.15 9.09
CA VAL A 161 -8.40 10.04 8.00
C VAL A 161 -7.20 10.87 8.38
N LEU A 162 -6.07 10.21 8.64
CA LEU A 162 -4.80 10.87 8.94
C LEU A 162 -4.28 11.61 7.71
N LEU A 163 -4.17 10.86 6.62
CA LEU A 163 -3.62 11.34 5.36
C LEU A 163 -4.27 10.57 4.22
N GLY A 164 -4.85 11.26 3.26
CA GLY A 164 -5.51 10.62 2.13
C GLY A 164 -5.47 11.47 0.87
N LEU A 165 -5.33 10.79 -0.26
CA LEU A 165 -5.49 11.35 -1.59
C LEU A 165 -6.88 11.00 -2.12
N SER A 166 -7.55 12.00 -2.66
CA SER A 166 -8.84 11.89 -3.34
C SER A 166 -8.78 12.59 -4.69
N TYR A 167 -9.76 12.33 -5.54
CA TYR A 167 -9.90 12.98 -6.84
C TYR A 167 -11.34 13.44 -7.05
N ASN A 168 -11.54 14.53 -7.80
CA ASN A 168 -12.86 15.10 -8.07
C ASN A 168 -13.18 15.13 -9.58
N LYS A 169 -14.42 15.48 -9.91
CA LYS A 169 -14.91 15.53 -11.30
C LYS A 169 -14.25 16.62 -12.15
N GLU A 170 -13.61 17.61 -11.52
CA GLU A 170 -12.88 18.69 -12.16
C GLU A 170 -11.47 18.26 -12.63
N GLY A 171 -11.10 16.98 -12.51
CA GLY A 171 -9.77 16.51 -12.89
C GLY A 171 -8.70 16.86 -11.86
N LYS A 172 -9.07 17.27 -10.64
CA LYS A 172 -8.12 17.72 -9.61
C LYS A 172 -7.92 16.69 -8.51
N TRP A 173 -6.70 16.71 -7.98
CA TRP A 173 -6.33 15.98 -6.78
C TRP A 173 -6.66 16.79 -5.53
N THR A 174 -7.23 16.12 -4.53
CA THR A 174 -7.49 16.69 -3.21
C THR A 174 -6.74 15.89 -2.16
N VAL A 175 -5.96 16.55 -1.31
CA VAL A 175 -5.27 15.90 -0.20
C VAL A 175 -5.94 16.29 1.11
N ARG A 176 -6.25 15.29 1.94
CA ARG A 176 -6.74 15.46 3.29
C ARG A 176 -5.65 15.09 4.28
N CYS A 177 -5.35 15.98 5.22
CA CYS A 177 -4.43 15.76 6.34
C CYS A 177 -5.15 16.15 7.64
N GLY A 178 -5.59 15.15 8.41
CA GLY A 178 -6.50 15.35 9.54
C GLY A 178 -7.80 16.05 9.13
N ASP A 179 -8.08 17.18 9.78
CA ASP A 179 -9.25 18.02 9.49
C ASP A 179 -9.01 19.01 8.34
N GLN A 180 -7.77 19.16 7.90
CA GLN A 180 -7.42 20.06 6.81
C GLN A 180 -7.56 19.36 5.48
N THR A 181 -8.30 19.99 4.57
CA THR A 181 -8.40 19.55 3.17
C THR A 181 -7.81 20.64 2.30
N THR A 182 -6.81 20.29 1.50
CA THR A 182 -6.16 21.21 0.57
C THR A 182 -6.38 20.70 -0.86
N GLU A 183 -6.97 21.55 -1.70
CA GLU A 183 -6.96 21.35 -3.15
C GLU A 183 -5.62 21.89 -3.68
N LYS A 184 -4.87 21.05 -4.40
CA LYS A 184 -3.56 21.41 -4.93
C LYS A 184 -3.48 21.14 -6.41
N HIS A 185 -2.76 22.03 -7.09
CA HIS A 185 -2.44 21.96 -8.51
C HIS A 185 -1.22 21.05 -8.71
N SER A 186 -1.43 19.73 -8.60
CA SER A 186 -0.57 18.76 -9.29
C SER A 186 -1.05 18.62 -10.75
N SER A 187 -0.44 17.75 -11.55
CA SER A 187 -0.96 17.39 -12.87
C SER A 187 -2.42 16.96 -12.76
N ASP A 188 -3.26 17.42 -13.69
CA ASP A 188 -4.65 17.01 -13.72
C ASP A 188 -4.74 15.51 -14.02
N TRP A 189 -5.73 14.85 -13.43
CA TRP A 189 -5.98 13.44 -13.70
C TRP A 189 -6.96 13.32 -14.88
N GLU A 190 -6.76 12.30 -15.72
CA GLU A 190 -7.64 12.00 -16.85
C GLU A 190 -8.11 10.54 -16.80
N PRO A 191 -9.36 10.24 -17.23
CA PRO A 191 -9.83 8.87 -17.29
C PRO A 191 -8.94 7.97 -18.17
N GLY A 192 -8.58 6.81 -17.64
CA GLY A 192 -7.71 5.84 -18.31
C GLY A 192 -6.21 6.13 -18.21
N THR A 193 -5.83 7.29 -17.68
CA THR A 193 -4.43 7.62 -17.41
C THR A 193 -3.95 6.90 -16.16
N THR A 194 -2.74 6.35 -16.24
CA THR A 194 -2.08 5.68 -15.12
C THR A 194 -1.20 6.68 -14.39
N HIS A 195 -1.38 6.76 -13.06
CA HIS A 195 -0.58 7.60 -12.19
C HIS A 195 0.13 6.75 -11.14
N GLN A 196 1.35 7.15 -10.76
CA GLN A 196 2.03 6.63 -9.58
C GLN A 196 1.72 7.52 -8.39
N VAL A 197 1.23 6.94 -7.31
CA VAL A 197 0.92 7.66 -6.08
C VAL A 197 1.76 7.12 -4.94
N ALA A 198 2.30 8.01 -4.12
CA ALA A 198 2.95 7.64 -2.87
C ALA A 198 2.43 8.47 -1.69
N ILE A 199 2.21 7.81 -0.56
CA ILE A 199 2.00 8.45 0.74
C ILE A 199 3.19 8.08 1.62
N VAL A 200 3.83 9.09 2.19
CA VAL A 200 5.02 8.95 3.03
C VAL A 200 4.73 9.53 4.40
N LEU A 201 5.03 8.77 5.45
CA LEU A 201 5.09 9.28 6.82
C LEU A 201 6.54 9.19 7.30
N GLN A 202 7.06 10.32 7.79
CA GLN A 202 8.37 10.43 8.42
C GLN A 202 8.24 11.01 9.81
N ASN A 203 9.13 10.60 10.71
CA ASN A 203 9.24 11.15 12.07
C ASN A 203 7.90 11.13 12.85
N SER A 204 7.03 10.16 12.57
CA SER A 204 5.69 9.96 13.15
C SER A 204 4.64 11.04 12.87
N ASN A 205 5.00 12.22 12.33
CA ASN A 205 4.06 13.32 12.14
C ASN A 205 4.26 14.13 10.85
N GLN A 206 5.27 13.82 10.03
CA GLN A 206 5.51 14.49 8.76
C GLN A 206 4.94 13.64 7.63
N GLY A 207 3.75 14.02 7.17
CA GLY A 207 3.04 13.34 6.09
C GLY A 207 3.23 14.05 4.75
N SER A 208 3.64 13.31 3.72
CA SER A 208 3.76 13.82 2.35
C SER A 208 3.02 12.94 1.37
N VAL A 209 2.49 13.55 0.31
CA VAL A 209 1.77 12.86 -0.76
C VAL A 209 2.37 13.25 -2.10
N TYR A 210 2.65 12.27 -2.94
CA TYR A 210 3.22 12.45 -4.26
C TYR A 210 2.31 11.83 -5.32
N VAL A 211 2.20 12.51 -6.45
CA VAL A 211 1.58 12.01 -7.69
C VAL A 211 2.61 12.18 -8.80
N ASP A 212 2.96 11.10 -9.48
CA ASP A 212 3.96 11.04 -10.55
C ASP A 212 5.33 11.66 -10.16
N GLY A 213 5.71 11.49 -8.90
CA GLY A 213 6.93 12.03 -8.32
C GLY A 213 6.86 13.52 -7.91
N GLU A 214 5.75 14.21 -8.19
CA GLU A 214 5.52 15.58 -7.77
C GLU A 214 4.79 15.65 -6.43
N GLY A 215 5.29 16.48 -5.51
CA GLY A 215 4.70 16.65 -4.18
C GLY A 215 3.38 17.43 -4.23
N VAL A 216 2.30 16.82 -3.76
CA VAL A 216 0.96 17.43 -3.65
C VAL A 216 0.71 17.95 -2.22
N LEU A 217 1.34 17.33 -1.22
CA LEU A 217 1.41 17.78 0.17
C LEU A 217 2.83 17.50 0.70
N GLY A 218 3.38 18.44 1.48
CA GLY A 218 4.62 18.29 2.23
C GLY A 218 4.61 19.16 3.48
#